data_AF-A0A836M0F2-F1
#
_entry.id   AF-A0A836M0F2-F1
#
_cell.length_a   1.000
_cell.length_b   1.000
_cell.length_c   1.000
_cell.angle_alpha   90.00
_cell.angle_beta   90.00
_cell.angle_gamma   90.00
#
_symmetry.space_group_name_H-M   'P 1'
#
loop_
_entity.id
_entity.type
_entity.pdbx_description
1 polymer ?
#
loop_
_entity_poly.entity_id
_entity_poly.type
_entity_poly.pdbx_seq_one_letter_code
_entity_poly.pdbx_strand_id
1 'polypeptide(L)'
;MDYPKMLYKGDLNKFEFNTAVSEEHEEELKADGWVEHHELEEPVNIEGANDSEDGIQEIDLDAYVSVERFDALAEKLTEAENKLGEKTIELERAQEQLATSAEQHATVVSNLEGEVNRLKEELKAAPAEAGVPQEVYDAVYQEREQLLKENAQYKYSAMGANDLRAILDEKGIKYGSRDEKPALVKLVLENQ
;
A
#
# COMPACT_ATOMS: atom_id res chain seq x y z
N MET A 1 3.66 -7.68 -58.70
CA MET A 1 3.78 -7.71 -57.24
C MET A 1 5.20 -7.28 -56.95
N ASP A 2 5.38 -5.99 -56.63
CA ASP A 2 6.71 -5.39 -56.43
C ASP A 2 6.97 -5.24 -54.92
N TYR A 3 6.81 -6.35 -54.21
CA TYR A 3 7.26 -6.50 -52.83
C TYR A 3 8.53 -7.35 -52.83
N PRO A 4 9.51 -7.06 -51.97
CA PRO A 4 9.46 -6.08 -50.89
C PRO A 4 9.62 -4.61 -51.33
N LYS A 5 8.93 -3.69 -50.66
CA LYS A 5 9.04 -2.23 -50.87
C LYS A 5 9.61 -1.54 -49.64
N MET A 6 10.59 -0.66 -49.83
CA MET A 6 11.25 0.05 -48.72
C MET A 6 10.61 1.42 -48.50
N LEU A 7 10.18 1.67 -47.28
CA LEU A 7 9.60 2.92 -46.80
C LEU A 7 10.52 3.54 -45.74
N TYR A 8 10.36 4.83 -45.53
CA TYR A 8 11.27 5.66 -44.74
C TYR A 8 10.50 6.56 -43.78
N LYS A 9 11.13 6.92 -42.67
CA LYS A 9 10.58 7.85 -41.69
C LYS A 9 11.68 8.76 -41.16
N GLY A 10 11.47 10.07 -41.22
CA GLY A 10 12.47 11.09 -40.90
C GLY A 10 12.59 12.13 -42.01
N ASP A 11 13.80 12.67 -42.19
CA ASP A 11 14.14 13.63 -43.24
C ASP A 11 15.26 13.08 -44.15
N LEU A 12 15.64 13.81 -45.21
CA LEU A 12 16.72 13.39 -46.13
C LEU A 12 18.11 13.23 -45.47
N ASN A 13 18.34 13.79 -44.28
CA ASN A 13 19.63 13.70 -43.57
C ASN A 13 19.67 12.57 -42.54
N LYS A 14 18.56 12.34 -41.83
CA LYS A 14 18.41 11.31 -40.80
C LYS A 14 17.05 10.64 -40.95
N PHE A 15 17.07 9.47 -41.58
CA PHE A 15 15.90 8.62 -41.75
C PHE A 15 16.15 7.21 -41.21
N GLU A 16 15.07 6.59 -40.78
CA GLU A 16 14.97 5.14 -40.57
C GLU A 16 14.27 4.52 -41.78
N PHE A 17 14.51 3.23 -42.05
CA PHE A 17 13.84 2.50 -43.13
C PHE A 17 13.18 1.22 -42.61
N ASN A 18 12.06 0.85 -43.22
CA ASN A 18 11.36 -0.39 -42.97
C ASN A 18 10.86 -0.98 -44.30
N THR A 19 10.66 -2.29 -44.36
CA THR A 19 10.38 -3.00 -45.59
C THR A 19 8.99 -3.61 -45.55
N ALA A 20 8.08 -3.11 -46.38
CA ALA A 20 6.76 -3.70 -46.59
C ALA A 20 6.87 -4.99 -47.40
N VAL A 21 6.34 -6.08 -46.85
CA VAL A 21 6.35 -7.42 -47.47
C VAL A 21 5.05 -7.78 -48.19
N SER A 22 4.00 -6.97 -48.01
CA SER A 22 2.70 -7.09 -48.68
C SER A 22 2.02 -5.71 -48.76
N GLU A 23 0.95 -5.61 -49.55
CA GLU A 23 0.15 -4.39 -49.70
C GLU A 23 -0.53 -3.96 -48.40
N GLU A 24 -1.07 -4.91 -47.66
CA GLU A 24 -1.65 -4.68 -46.33
C GLU A 24 -0.60 -4.12 -45.35
N HIS A 25 0.64 -4.62 -45.41
CA HIS A 25 1.74 -4.14 -44.57
C HIS A 25 2.24 -2.74 -45.02
N GLU A 26 2.18 -2.43 -46.32
CA GLU A 26 2.49 -1.09 -46.82
C GLU A 26 1.47 -0.06 -46.29
N GLU A 27 0.17 -0.40 -46.28
CA GLU A 27 -0.87 0.50 -45.76
C GLU A 27 -0.74 0.74 -44.25
N GLU A 28 -0.39 -0.30 -43.47
CA GLU A 28 -0.09 -0.16 -42.03
C GLU A 28 1.09 0.79 -41.80
N LEU A 29 2.19 0.60 -42.53
CA LEU A 29 3.36 1.47 -42.41
C LEU A 29 3.05 2.90 -42.86
N LYS A 30 2.28 3.10 -43.93
CA LYS A 30 1.86 4.44 -44.35
C LYS A 30 0.94 5.12 -43.33
N ALA A 31 0.05 4.37 -42.68
CA ALA A 31 -0.77 4.89 -41.58
C ALA A 31 0.07 5.32 -40.37
N ASP A 32 1.17 4.62 -40.11
CA ASP A 32 2.17 4.95 -39.09
C ASP A 32 3.15 6.07 -39.51
N GLY A 33 2.95 6.67 -40.69
CA GLY A 33 3.71 7.80 -41.21
C GLY A 33 5.03 7.42 -41.89
N TRP A 34 5.15 6.20 -42.41
CA TRP A 34 6.26 5.80 -43.27
C TRP A 34 5.95 6.15 -44.74
N VAL A 35 6.90 6.77 -45.42
CA VAL A 35 6.73 7.32 -46.78
C VAL A 35 7.78 6.76 -47.74
N GLU A 36 7.61 6.95 -49.05
CA GLU A 36 8.68 6.60 -49.99
C GLU A 36 9.86 7.57 -49.88
N HIS A 37 11.07 7.15 -50.28
CA HIS A 37 12.28 7.99 -50.16
C HIS A 37 12.12 9.38 -50.81
N HIS A 38 11.38 9.46 -51.92
CA HIS A 38 11.16 10.71 -52.65
C HIS A 38 10.14 11.65 -51.99
N GLU A 39 9.40 11.13 -51.00
CA GLU A 39 8.41 11.86 -50.21
C GLU A 39 8.98 12.30 -48.85
N LEU A 40 10.23 11.94 -48.53
CA LEU A 40 10.91 12.45 -47.35
C LEU A 40 11.04 13.97 -47.44
N GLU A 41 10.68 14.63 -46.35
CA GLU A 41 10.78 16.08 -46.26
C GLU A 41 12.25 16.51 -46.37
N GLU A 42 12.49 17.60 -47.12
CA GLU A 42 13.77 18.27 -47.05
C GLU A 42 14.00 18.74 -45.62
N PRO A 43 15.22 18.56 -45.08
CA PRO A 43 15.53 19.01 -43.73
C PRO A 43 15.16 20.49 -43.63
N VAL A 44 14.32 20.83 -42.65
CA VAL A 44 13.98 22.22 -42.37
C VAL A 44 15.28 22.95 -42.10
N ASN A 45 15.65 23.85 -43.00
CA ASN A 45 16.75 24.76 -42.78
C ASN A 45 16.33 25.66 -41.61
N ILE A 46 16.76 25.31 -40.41
CA ILE A 46 16.71 26.21 -39.27
C ILE A 46 17.62 27.37 -39.69
N GLU A 47 17.02 28.52 -40.01
CA GLU A 47 17.75 29.77 -40.22
C GLU A 47 18.67 29.98 -39.00
N GLY A 48 19.94 29.66 -39.18
CA GLY A 48 20.91 29.53 -38.09
C GLY A 48 22.20 28.83 -38.53
N ALA A 49 22.12 27.86 -39.44
CA ALA A 49 23.29 27.28 -40.07
C ALA A 49 23.68 28.08 -41.33
N ASN A 50 24.41 29.18 -41.12
CA ASN A 50 25.17 29.83 -42.19
C ASN A 50 26.27 28.86 -42.67
N ASP A 51 25.99 28.08 -43.70
CA ASP A 51 27.01 27.45 -44.54
C ASP A 51 27.60 28.47 -45.52
N SER A 52 28.02 29.63 -44.98
CA SER A 52 28.79 30.64 -45.69
C SER A 52 30.19 30.69 -45.08
N GLU A 53 31.18 30.26 -45.87
CA GLU A 53 32.57 30.68 -45.67
C GLU A 53 32.61 32.21 -45.45
N ASP A 54 33.36 32.67 -44.44
CA ASP A 54 33.59 34.08 -44.02
C ASP A 54 32.72 34.73 -42.91
N GLY A 55 32.25 33.98 -41.92
CA GLY A 55 31.75 34.59 -40.67
C GLY A 55 31.85 33.68 -39.46
N ILE A 56 32.87 33.87 -38.62
CA ILE A 56 32.92 33.24 -37.30
C ILE A 56 31.72 33.78 -36.50
N GLN A 57 30.66 32.99 -36.33
CA GLN A 57 29.58 33.32 -35.41
C GLN A 57 30.18 33.42 -34.01
N GLU A 58 30.02 34.59 -33.37
CA GLU A 58 30.51 34.83 -32.02
C GLU A 58 29.82 33.85 -31.07
N ILE A 59 30.60 32.94 -30.49
CA ILE A 59 30.09 31.94 -29.57
C ILE A 59 29.62 32.67 -28.31
N ASP A 60 28.33 32.56 -27.99
CA ASP A 60 27.78 33.04 -26.72
C ASP A 60 28.33 32.20 -25.57
N LEU A 61 29.47 32.64 -25.03
CA LEU A 61 30.19 32.01 -23.94
C LEU A 61 29.38 32.02 -22.63
N ASP A 62 28.37 32.89 -22.50
CA ASP A 62 27.49 32.95 -21.33
C ASP A 62 26.41 31.85 -21.35
N ALA A 63 26.13 31.28 -22.52
CA ALA A 63 25.29 30.08 -22.66
C ALA A 63 26.02 28.78 -22.28
N TYR A 64 27.36 28.82 -22.16
CA TYR A 64 28.16 27.66 -21.77
C TYR A 64 28.23 27.49 -20.25
N VAL A 65 28.06 26.24 -19.81
CA VAL A 65 28.26 25.88 -18.41
C VAL A 65 29.76 25.87 -18.13
N SER A 66 30.20 26.67 -17.16
CA SER A 66 31.60 26.68 -16.71
C SER A 66 32.02 25.29 -16.21
N VAL A 67 33.28 24.93 -16.43
CA VAL A 67 33.86 23.64 -15.98
C VAL A 67 33.57 23.38 -14.49
N GLU A 68 33.72 24.40 -13.64
CA GLU A 68 33.42 24.30 -12.20
C GLU A 68 31.98 23.85 -11.89
N ARG A 69 31.00 24.25 -12.70
CA ARG A 69 29.60 23.87 -12.55
C ARG A 69 29.34 22.45 -13.04
N PHE A 70 30.05 22.02 -14.08
CA PHE A 70 30.00 20.65 -14.57
C PHE A 70 30.63 19.68 -13.56
N ASP A 71 31.80 20.02 -13.00
CA ASP A 71 32.46 19.23 -11.97
C ASP A 71 31.60 19.11 -10.71
N ALA A 72 30.97 20.21 -10.28
CA ALA A 72 30.04 20.20 -9.14
C ALA A 72 28.78 19.34 -9.41
N LEU A 73 28.33 19.24 -10.65
CA LEU A 73 27.22 18.36 -11.03
C LEU A 73 27.65 16.89 -11.03
N ALA A 74 28.84 16.60 -11.57
CA ALA A 74 29.41 15.25 -11.58
C ALA A 74 29.61 14.72 -10.16
N GLU A 75 30.15 15.54 -9.25
CA GLU A 75 30.31 15.18 -7.83
C GLU A 75 28.97 14.88 -7.16
N LYS A 76 27.94 15.73 -7.37
CA LYS A 76 26.58 15.48 -6.86
C LYS A 76 25.95 14.22 -7.44
N LEU A 77 26.20 13.92 -8.71
CA LEU A 77 25.71 12.71 -9.35
C LEU A 77 26.34 11.47 -8.69
N THR A 78 27.65 11.47 -8.51
CA THR A 78 28.35 10.38 -7.80
C THR A 78 27.88 10.22 -6.36
N GLU A 79 27.66 11.32 -5.64
CA GLU A 79 27.11 11.26 -4.27
C GLU A 79 25.70 10.66 -4.24
N ALA A 80 24.84 11.06 -5.19
CA ALA A 80 23.48 10.54 -5.31
C ALA A 80 23.47 9.05 -5.68
N GLU A 81 24.34 8.62 -6.60
CA GLU A 81 24.52 7.21 -6.98
C GLU A 81 24.98 6.35 -5.79
N ASN A 82 25.94 6.84 -5.01
CA ASN A 82 26.41 6.15 -3.81
C ASN A 82 25.28 6.01 -2.77
N LYS A 83 24.55 7.09 -2.47
CA LYS A 83 23.40 7.07 -1.56
C LYS A 83 22.30 6.12 -2.05
N LEU A 84 22.05 6.08 -3.36
CA LEU A 84 21.09 5.15 -3.95
C LEU A 84 21.54 3.70 -3.75
N GLY A 85 22.81 3.41 -3.98
CA GLY A 85 23.40 2.08 -3.73
C GLY A 85 23.26 1.64 -2.28
N GLU A 86 23.57 2.53 -1.32
CA GLU A 86 23.39 2.27 0.11
C GLU A 86 21.93 1.96 0.46
N LYS A 87 21.00 2.78 -0.05
CA LYS A 87 19.56 2.59 0.21
C LYS A 87 19.03 1.29 -0.39
N THR A 88 19.51 0.89 -1.56
CA THR A 88 19.14 -0.40 -2.17
C THR A 88 19.58 -1.56 -1.27
N ILE A 89 20.81 -1.55 -0.75
CA ILE A 89 21.30 -2.59 0.15
C ILE A 89 20.51 -2.64 1.46
N GLU A 90 20.17 -1.48 2.04
CA GLU A 90 19.32 -1.40 3.23
C GLU A 90 17.91 -1.97 2.97
N LEU A 91 17.34 -1.68 1.80
CA LEU A 91 16.02 -2.15 1.42
C LEU A 91 16.01 -3.67 1.24
N GLU A 92 17.01 -4.24 0.58
CA GLU A 92 17.16 -5.70 0.43
C GLU A 92 17.25 -6.39 1.80
N ARG A 93 18.08 -5.88 2.71
CA ARG A 93 18.18 -6.41 4.08
C ARG A 93 16.87 -6.33 4.86
N ALA A 94 16.14 -5.21 4.72
CA ALA A 94 14.85 -5.06 5.37
C ALA A 94 13.81 -6.06 4.83
N GLN A 95 13.83 -6.34 3.53
CA GLN A 95 12.97 -7.33 2.89
C GLN A 95 13.30 -8.76 3.38
N GLU A 96 14.57 -9.12 3.50
CA GLU A 96 14.99 -10.42 4.03
C GLU A 96 14.57 -10.61 5.49
N GLN A 97 14.72 -9.58 6.32
CA GLN A 97 14.27 -9.60 7.71
C GLN A 97 12.75 -9.74 7.79
N LEU A 98 12.01 -9.03 6.94
CA LEU A 98 10.55 -9.12 6.89
C LEU A 98 10.10 -10.53 6.48
N ALA A 99 10.74 -11.13 5.48
CA ALA A 99 10.44 -12.50 5.04
C ALA A 99 10.67 -13.51 6.17
N THR A 100 11.81 -13.39 6.86
CA THR A 100 12.16 -14.26 7.99
C THR A 100 11.18 -14.10 9.16
N SER A 101 10.84 -12.85 9.52
CA SER A 101 9.87 -12.55 10.57
C SER A 101 8.47 -13.07 10.21
N ALA A 102 8.06 -12.96 8.95
CA ALA A 102 6.78 -13.48 8.49
C ALA A 102 6.70 -15.01 8.62
N GLU A 103 7.77 -15.74 8.29
CA GLU A 103 7.84 -17.20 8.44
C GLU A 103 7.80 -17.62 9.91
N GLN A 104 8.55 -16.93 10.78
CA GLN A 104 8.50 -17.14 12.23
C GLN A 104 7.09 -16.89 12.78
N HIS A 105 6.45 -15.80 12.37
CA HIS A 105 5.08 -15.50 12.78
C HIS A 105 4.09 -16.56 12.30
N ALA A 106 4.21 -17.04 11.06
CA ALA A 106 3.35 -18.11 10.55
C ALA A 106 3.48 -19.40 11.39
N THR A 107 4.69 -19.74 11.80
CA THR A 107 4.95 -20.89 12.68
C THR A 107 4.31 -20.71 14.06
N VAL A 108 4.48 -19.53 14.67
CA VAL A 108 3.87 -19.23 15.98
C VAL A 108 2.34 -19.28 15.89
N VAL A 109 1.74 -18.70 14.85
CA VAL A 109 0.29 -18.73 14.64
C VAL A 109 -0.21 -20.15 14.52
N SER A 110 0.42 -20.99 13.70
CA SER A 110 0.02 -22.39 13.54
C SER A 110 0.10 -23.17 14.87
N ASN A 111 1.16 -22.94 15.66
CA ASN A 111 1.30 -23.57 16.98
C ASN A 111 0.19 -23.13 17.95
N LEU A 112 -0.09 -21.83 18.01
CA LEU A 112 -1.14 -21.27 18.85
C LEU A 112 -2.53 -21.75 18.43
N GLU A 113 -2.81 -21.82 17.14
CA GLU A 113 -4.07 -22.37 16.63
C GLU A 113 -4.24 -23.84 17.04
N GLY A 114 -3.17 -24.63 16.96
CA GLY A 114 -3.16 -26.01 17.43
C GLY A 114 -3.37 -26.15 18.94
N GLU A 115 -2.81 -25.24 19.74
CA GLU A 115 -3.04 -25.19 21.20
C GLU A 115 -4.46 -24.75 21.56
N VAL A 116 -4.99 -23.72 20.89
CA VAL A 116 -6.37 -23.27 21.04
C VAL A 116 -7.35 -24.40 20.73
N ASN A 117 -7.12 -25.17 19.67
CA ASN A 117 -7.98 -26.29 19.31
C ASN A 117 -7.91 -27.41 20.35
N ARG A 118 -6.73 -27.72 20.89
CA ARG A 118 -6.57 -28.68 21.98
C ARG A 118 -7.32 -28.25 23.24
N LEU A 119 -7.12 -27.01 23.69
CA LEU A 119 -7.80 -26.47 24.87
C LEU A 119 -9.32 -26.41 24.70
N LYS A 120 -9.81 -26.14 23.49
CA LYS A 120 -11.26 -26.18 23.20
C LYS A 120 -11.85 -27.57 23.39
N GLU A 121 -11.16 -28.62 22.91
CA GLU A 121 -11.63 -29.99 23.10
C GLU A 121 -11.52 -30.43 24.56
N GLU A 122 -10.44 -30.07 25.26
CA GLU A 122 -10.31 -30.31 26.71
C GLU A 122 -11.44 -29.64 27.50
N LEU A 123 -11.75 -28.37 27.20
CA LEU A 123 -12.84 -27.64 27.86
C LEU A 123 -14.21 -28.28 27.60
N LYS A 124 -14.42 -28.83 26.40
CA LYS A 124 -15.64 -29.56 26.04
C LYS A 124 -15.75 -30.91 26.76
N ALA A 125 -14.62 -31.58 27.00
CA ALA A 125 -14.57 -32.87 27.69
C ALA A 125 -14.61 -32.74 29.22
N ALA A 126 -14.21 -31.58 29.76
CA ALA A 126 -14.08 -31.35 31.21
C ALA A 126 -15.31 -31.74 32.05
N PRO A 127 -16.57 -31.45 31.64
CA PRO A 127 -17.74 -31.91 32.40
C PRO A 127 -17.81 -33.43 32.48
N ALA A 128 -17.58 -34.13 31.36
CA ALA A 128 -17.61 -35.58 31.30
C ALA A 128 -16.49 -36.23 32.13
N GLU A 129 -15.27 -35.67 32.09
CA GLU A 129 -14.15 -36.12 32.92
C GLU A 129 -14.41 -35.93 34.42
N ALA A 130 -15.11 -34.85 34.79
CA ALA A 130 -15.57 -34.59 36.15
C ALA A 130 -16.79 -35.45 36.56
N GLY A 131 -17.31 -36.30 35.68
CA GLY A 131 -18.52 -37.11 35.92
C GLY A 131 -19.80 -36.29 35.98
N VAL A 132 -19.79 -35.07 35.44
CA VAL A 132 -20.94 -34.15 35.38
C VAL A 132 -21.63 -34.33 34.03
N PRO A 133 -22.92 -34.73 34.00
CA PRO A 133 -23.68 -34.78 32.76
C PRO A 133 -23.74 -33.40 32.09
N GLN A 134 -23.62 -33.37 30.75
CA GLN A 134 -23.61 -32.12 29.99
C GLN A 134 -24.85 -31.25 30.29
N GLU A 135 -26.03 -31.85 30.40
CA GLU A 135 -27.27 -31.16 30.75
C GLU A 135 -27.21 -30.45 32.12
N VAL A 136 -26.54 -31.07 33.10
CA VAL A 136 -26.33 -30.49 34.43
C VAL A 136 -25.34 -29.34 34.35
N TYR A 137 -24.26 -29.50 33.60
CA TYR A 137 -23.27 -28.46 33.38
C TYR A 137 -23.89 -27.22 32.72
N ASP A 138 -24.68 -27.43 31.65
CA ASP A 138 -25.35 -26.36 30.93
C ASP A 138 -26.40 -25.64 31.80
N ALA A 139 -27.19 -26.40 32.58
CA ALA A 139 -28.17 -25.84 33.51
C ALA A 139 -27.51 -24.97 34.59
N VAL A 140 -26.42 -25.46 35.21
CA VAL A 140 -25.68 -24.70 36.24
C VAL A 140 -25.06 -23.44 35.63
N TYR A 141 -24.54 -23.51 34.41
CA TYR A 141 -23.99 -22.33 33.72
C TYR A 141 -25.07 -21.28 33.45
N GLN A 142 -26.24 -21.68 32.96
CA GLN A 142 -27.38 -20.78 32.72
C GLN A 142 -27.89 -20.16 34.02
N GLU A 143 -28.04 -20.95 35.08
CA GLU A 143 -28.45 -20.48 36.40
C GLU A 143 -27.45 -19.46 36.96
N ARG A 144 -26.15 -19.73 36.84
CA ARG A 144 -25.09 -18.79 37.24
C ARG A 144 -25.20 -17.46 36.51
N GLU A 145 -25.39 -17.46 35.19
CA GLU A 145 -25.55 -16.24 34.40
C GLU A 145 -26.80 -15.44 34.82
N GLN A 146 -27.90 -16.14 35.12
CA GLN A 146 -29.11 -15.50 35.63
C GLN A 146 -28.87 -14.88 37.02
N LEU A 147 -28.22 -15.60 37.92
CA LEU A 147 -27.86 -15.11 39.26
C LEU A 147 -26.88 -13.94 39.20
N LEU A 148 -25.95 -13.91 38.24
CA LEU A 148 -25.04 -12.77 38.05
C LEU A 148 -25.81 -11.51 37.65
N LYS A 149 -26.74 -11.63 36.70
CA LYS A 149 -27.61 -10.51 36.29
C LYS A 149 -28.50 -10.03 37.43
N GLU A 150 -29.09 -10.96 38.16
CA GLU A 150 -29.94 -10.65 39.32
C GLU A 150 -29.12 -9.97 40.43
N ASN A 151 -27.93 -10.49 40.75
CA ASN A 151 -27.03 -9.87 41.72
C ASN A 151 -26.59 -8.47 41.29
N ALA A 152 -26.27 -8.25 40.01
CA ALA A 152 -25.96 -6.92 39.49
C ALA A 152 -27.16 -5.97 39.62
N GLN A 153 -28.36 -6.44 39.27
CA GLN A 153 -29.60 -5.69 39.43
C GLN A 153 -29.81 -5.28 40.89
N TYR A 154 -29.71 -6.22 41.85
CA TYR A 154 -29.86 -5.91 43.27
C TYR A 154 -28.78 -4.96 43.77
N LYS A 155 -27.51 -5.21 43.41
CA LYS A 155 -26.37 -4.39 43.81
C LYS A 155 -26.59 -2.93 43.44
N TYR A 156 -26.88 -2.64 42.16
CA TYR A 156 -27.03 -1.25 41.72
C TYR A 156 -28.36 -0.64 42.12
N SER A 157 -29.44 -1.42 42.20
CA SER A 157 -30.72 -0.94 42.72
C SER A 157 -30.62 -0.53 44.20
N ALA A 158 -29.72 -1.16 44.96
CA ALA A 158 -29.44 -0.80 46.35
C ALA A 158 -28.56 0.46 46.49
N MET A 159 -27.70 0.77 45.52
CA MET A 159 -26.78 1.91 45.57
C MET A 159 -27.48 3.27 45.58
N GLY A 160 -26.80 4.29 46.12
CA GLY A 160 -27.23 5.67 46.02
C GLY A 160 -27.04 6.23 44.61
N ALA A 161 -27.80 7.26 44.24
CA ALA A 161 -27.64 7.93 42.94
C ALA A 161 -26.23 8.51 42.74
N ASN A 162 -25.58 8.98 43.82
CA ASN A 162 -24.22 9.50 43.76
C ASN A 162 -23.19 8.39 43.46
N ASP A 163 -23.34 7.20 44.06
CA ASP A 163 -22.44 6.07 43.81
C ASP A 163 -22.59 5.56 42.37
N LEU A 164 -23.83 5.51 41.86
CA LEU A 164 -24.10 5.13 40.47
C LEU A 164 -23.47 6.11 39.49
N ARG A 165 -23.55 7.41 39.76
CA ARG A 165 -22.88 8.44 38.95
C ARG A 165 -21.37 8.28 38.95
N ALA A 166 -20.76 8.02 40.11
CA ALA A 166 -19.32 7.79 40.20
C ALA A 166 -18.87 6.58 39.36
N ILE A 167 -19.65 5.49 39.35
CA ILE A 167 -19.38 4.32 38.50
C ILE A 167 -19.48 4.68 37.01
N LEU A 168 -20.49 5.45 36.62
CA LEU A 168 -20.66 5.90 35.24
C LEU A 168 -19.53 6.84 34.82
N ASP A 169 -19.10 7.75 35.71
CA ASP A 169 -17.97 8.65 35.49
C ASP A 169 -16.66 7.87 35.30
N GLU A 170 -16.40 6.85 36.14
CA GLU A 170 -15.24 5.96 36.00
C GLU A 170 -15.23 5.23 34.65
N LYS A 171 -16.41 4.80 34.18
CA LYS A 171 -16.57 4.16 32.87
C LYS A 171 -16.66 5.15 31.70
N GLY A 172 -16.60 6.46 31.95
CA GLY A 172 -16.73 7.49 30.92
C GLY A 172 -18.12 7.55 30.26
N ILE A 173 -19.15 7.04 30.93
CA ILE A 173 -20.53 6.97 30.43
C ILE A 173 -21.28 8.23 30.81
N LYS A 174 -21.81 8.93 29.82
CA LYS A 174 -22.60 10.15 30.04
C LYS A 174 -24.00 9.84 30.55
N TYR A 175 -24.44 10.60 31.53
CA TYR A 175 -25.80 10.60 32.07
C TYR A 175 -26.34 12.03 32.17
N GLY A 176 -27.66 12.19 32.20
CA GLY A 176 -28.32 13.47 32.41
C GLY A 176 -28.16 13.96 33.85
N SER A 177 -27.92 15.26 34.07
CA SER A 177 -27.76 15.81 35.43
C SER A 177 -29.00 15.61 36.31
N ARG A 178 -30.18 15.44 35.69
CA ARG A 178 -31.48 15.20 36.33
C ARG A 178 -31.95 13.76 36.22
N ASP A 179 -31.11 12.84 35.71
CA ASP A 179 -31.48 11.43 35.61
C ASP A 179 -31.76 10.87 37.00
N GLU A 180 -32.93 10.28 37.12
CA GLU A 180 -33.38 9.64 38.34
C GLU A 180 -32.65 8.32 38.54
N LYS A 181 -32.60 7.85 39.79
CA LYS A 181 -31.93 6.61 40.17
C LYS A 181 -32.25 5.42 39.24
N PRO A 182 -33.52 5.15 38.84
CA PRO A 182 -33.80 4.03 37.93
C PRO A 182 -33.10 4.13 36.57
N ALA A 183 -32.98 5.34 36.02
CA ALA A 183 -32.28 5.58 34.75
C ALA A 183 -30.77 5.32 34.89
N LEU A 184 -30.17 5.80 35.99
CA LEU A 184 -28.76 5.55 36.30
C LEU A 184 -28.46 4.06 36.51
N VAL A 185 -29.33 3.34 37.23
CA VAL A 185 -29.20 1.88 37.42
C VAL A 185 -29.22 1.16 36.07
N LYS A 186 -30.18 1.49 35.20
CA LYS A 186 -30.27 0.91 33.86
C LYS A 186 -29.00 1.16 33.05
N LEU A 187 -28.50 2.39 33.07
CA LEU A 187 -27.29 2.77 32.33
C LEU A 187 -26.06 1.98 32.81
N VAL A 188 -25.92 1.77 34.12
CA VAL A 188 -24.83 0.97 34.70
C VAL A 188 -24.94 -0.49 34.29
N LEU A 189 -26.17 -1.05 34.26
CA LEU A 189 -26.40 -2.45 33.87
C LEU A 189 -26.15 -2.72 32.39
N GLU A 190 -26.54 -1.79 31.52
CA GLU A 190 -26.33 -1.92 30.06
C GLU A 190 -24.85 -1.82 29.65
N ASN A 191 -24.01 -1.30 30.54
CA ASN A 191 -22.58 -1.09 30.30
C ASN A 191 -21.73 -1.82 31.34
N GLN A 192 -22.17 -2.98 31.82
CA GLN A 192 -21.39 -3.81 32.74
C GLN A 192 -20.12 -4.36 32.09
#